data_AF-A0A2S2PWX8-F1
#
_entry.id   AF-A0A2S2PWX8-F1
#
_cell.length_a   1.000
_cell.length_b   1.000
_cell.length_c   1.000
_cell.angle_alpha   90.00
_cell.angle_beta   90.00
_cell.angle_gamma   90.00
#
_symmetry.space_group_name_H-M   'P 1'
#
loop_
_entity.id
_entity.type
_entity.pdbx_description
1 polymer ?
#
loop_
_entity_poly.entity_id
_entity_poly.type
_entity_poly.pdbx_seq_one_letter_code
_entity_poly.pdbx_strand_id
1 'polypeptide(L)'
;MFVIEQHQTALAYDHRPKHPLTASVNTPKEIIEIFDTITYSKGASILRMLKHSLDDDIFRSSLSLYLNNNKFTSVEPKHLWNSFDNVIFEASYKSGLLGDKVTIEDYMNSWTNQAGYPVIYVETINDNLVITQKRFQVDFPRVDDNTLWYIGLSYTTEKNKQFHFLQPTVWMKNTENKITIPRSENSGWVIFNLQSSGFYRVNYDTKNWDLIIAQMKNDPKEIHVLNRAQLVDDAFNLARAGELSYSVPLTLVSYLVKEDDFIPMYSVMNSMSYLVKRFRRCPTTGRQIKELVKKYAG
;
A
#
# COMPACT_ATOMS: atom_id res chain seq x y z
N MET A 1 2.95 13.20 7.53
CA MET A 1 2.58 12.12 8.49
C MET A 1 1.43 11.22 8.03
N PHE A 2 0.59 11.62 7.06
CA PHE A 2 -0.55 10.79 6.58
C PHE A 2 -0.22 9.31 6.37
N VAL A 3 0.91 8.98 5.72
CA VAL A 3 1.30 7.60 5.43
C VAL A 3 1.44 6.76 6.72
N ILE A 4 2.12 7.27 7.74
CA ILE A 4 2.37 6.53 8.97
C ILE A 4 1.15 6.52 9.92
N GLU A 5 0.36 7.59 9.93
CA GLU A 5 -0.77 7.75 10.87
C GLU A 5 -2.09 7.18 10.36
N GLN A 6 -2.34 7.29 9.06
CA GLN A 6 -3.62 6.87 8.45
C GLN A 6 -3.42 5.61 7.61
N HIS A 7 -2.48 5.65 6.65
CA HIS A 7 -2.33 4.58 5.68
C HIS A 7 -1.81 3.27 6.30
N GLN A 8 -0.67 3.32 7.01
CA GLN A 8 -0.12 2.14 7.69
C GLN A 8 -1.05 1.64 8.80
N THR A 9 -1.71 2.55 9.53
CA THR A 9 -2.75 2.20 10.52
C THR A 9 -3.90 1.44 9.88
N ALA A 10 -4.41 1.90 8.73
CA ALA A 10 -5.47 1.21 7.99
C ALA A 10 -5.02 -0.16 7.48
N LEU A 11 -3.81 -0.28 6.90
CA LEU A 11 -3.26 -1.57 6.49
C LEU A 11 -3.09 -2.52 7.69
N ALA A 12 -2.60 -2.03 8.83
CA ALA A 12 -2.44 -2.82 10.04
C ALA A 12 -3.78 -3.19 10.70
N TYR A 13 -4.87 -2.46 10.43
CA TYR A 13 -6.20 -2.80 10.91
C TYR A 13 -6.91 -3.79 9.99
N ASP A 14 -6.79 -3.60 8.66
CA ASP A 14 -7.51 -4.38 7.64
C ASP A 14 -6.75 -5.66 7.19
N HIS A 15 -5.56 -5.92 7.74
CA HIS A 15 -4.87 -7.22 7.56
C HIS A 15 -5.62 -8.41 8.19
N ARG A 16 -6.70 -8.10 8.93
CA ARG A 16 -7.74 -9.01 9.41
C ARG A 16 -9.04 -8.50 8.80
N PRO A 17 -9.41 -8.95 7.59
CA PRO A 17 -10.55 -8.40 6.87
C PRO A 17 -11.81 -8.45 7.74
N LYS A 18 -12.46 -7.30 7.93
CA LYS A 18 -13.66 -7.17 8.76
C LYS A 18 -14.92 -7.00 7.92
N HIS A 19 -14.98 -5.86 7.23
CA HIS A 19 -16.07 -5.51 6.35
C HIS A 19 -15.54 -4.67 5.17
N PRO A 20 -16.24 -4.67 4.02
CA PRO A 20 -15.98 -3.72 2.93
C PRO A 20 -16.24 -2.27 3.39
N LEU A 21 -15.69 -1.30 2.65
CA LEU A 21 -15.94 0.12 2.91
C LEU A 21 -17.42 0.47 2.63
N THR A 22 -17.98 -0.11 1.57
CA THR A 22 -19.40 -0.07 1.25
C THR A 22 -20.07 -1.27 1.91
N ALA A 23 -20.78 -1.06 3.02
CA ALA A 23 -21.50 -2.11 3.73
C ALA A 23 -22.91 -1.65 4.12
N SER A 24 -23.88 -2.58 4.08
CA SER A 24 -25.24 -2.35 4.54
C SER A 24 -25.32 -2.49 6.06
N VAL A 25 -26.03 -1.56 6.71
CA VAL A 25 -26.26 -1.55 8.17
C VAL A 25 -27.76 -1.41 8.45
N ASN A 26 -28.26 -2.14 9.45
CA ASN A 26 -29.69 -2.21 9.77
C ASN A 26 -30.00 -1.85 11.24
N THR A 27 -29.13 -2.24 12.17
CA THR A 27 -29.37 -2.01 13.61
C THR A 27 -28.61 -0.79 14.12
N PRO A 28 -29.08 -0.10 15.19
CA PRO A 28 -28.34 1.00 15.81
C PRO A 28 -26.91 0.62 16.21
N LYS A 29 -26.69 -0.64 16.59
CA LYS A 29 -25.38 -1.18 16.91
C LYS A 29 -24.49 -1.27 15.66
N GLU A 30 -24.98 -1.83 14.57
CA GLU A 30 -24.25 -1.89 13.28
C GLU A 30 -23.90 -0.49 12.77
N ILE A 31 -24.81 0.48 12.94
CA ILE A 31 -24.56 1.89 12.59
C ILE A 31 -23.39 2.47 13.38
N ILE A 32 -23.24 2.12 14.66
CA ILE A 32 -22.09 2.61 15.46
C ILE A 32 -20.80 1.87 15.06
N GLU A 33 -20.89 0.56 14.81
CA GLU A 33 -19.74 -0.28 14.49
C GLU A 33 -19.09 0.07 13.14
N ILE A 34 -19.84 0.60 12.18
CA ILE A 34 -19.28 1.03 10.89
C ILE A 34 -18.41 2.30 11.01
N PHE A 35 -18.48 3.07 12.10
CA PHE A 35 -17.62 4.22 12.34
C PHE A 35 -16.24 3.81 12.90
N ASP A 36 -15.51 2.99 12.15
CA ASP A 36 -14.21 2.46 12.55
C ASP A 36 -13.05 2.88 11.62
N THR A 37 -11.87 2.29 11.82
CA THR A 37 -10.66 2.58 11.03
C THR A 37 -10.84 2.30 9.52
N ILE A 38 -11.75 1.41 9.12
CA ILE A 38 -12.07 1.16 7.71
C ILE A 38 -12.70 2.42 7.10
N THR A 39 -13.76 2.93 7.73
CA THR A 39 -14.49 4.10 7.23
C THR A 39 -13.61 5.34 7.15
N TYR A 40 -12.81 5.61 8.19
CA TYR A 40 -11.97 6.81 8.22
C TYR A 40 -10.64 6.62 7.48
N SER A 41 -9.77 5.73 7.96
CA SER A 41 -8.39 5.66 7.50
C SER A 41 -8.22 4.90 6.18
N LYS A 42 -8.94 3.78 5.96
CA LYS A 42 -8.95 3.10 4.65
C LYS A 42 -9.67 3.94 3.61
N GLY A 43 -10.82 4.53 3.94
CA GLY A 43 -11.53 5.48 3.06
C GLY A 43 -10.63 6.63 2.59
N ALA A 44 -9.96 7.33 3.52
CA ALA A 44 -9.03 8.40 3.17
C ALA A 44 -7.84 7.91 2.33
N SER A 45 -7.32 6.71 2.60
CA SER A 45 -6.19 6.13 1.85
C SER A 45 -6.57 5.76 0.42
N ILE A 46 -7.77 5.22 0.22
CA ILE A 46 -8.33 4.90 -1.10
C ILE A 46 -8.58 6.18 -1.91
N LEU A 47 -9.10 7.24 -1.29
CA LEU A 47 -9.27 8.54 -1.97
C LEU A 47 -7.91 9.18 -2.32
N ARG A 48 -6.90 9.06 -1.44
CA ARG A 48 -5.53 9.51 -1.75
C ARG A 48 -4.92 8.71 -2.91
N MET A 49 -5.15 7.40 -2.95
CA MET A 49 -4.72 6.56 -4.06
C MET A 49 -5.38 7.02 -5.37
N LEU A 50 -6.69 7.24 -5.38
CA LEU A 50 -7.42 7.77 -6.54
C LEU A 50 -6.85 9.11 -6.99
N LYS A 51 -6.57 10.03 -6.06
CA LYS A 51 -5.95 11.33 -6.37
C LYS A 51 -4.60 11.18 -7.07
N HIS A 52 -3.76 10.24 -6.64
CA HIS A 52 -2.45 10.00 -7.27
C HIS A 52 -2.52 9.23 -8.59
N SER A 53 -3.59 8.47 -8.80
CA SER A 53 -3.89 7.83 -10.08
C SER A 53 -4.38 8.81 -11.15
N LEU A 54 -4.79 10.02 -10.74
CA LEU A 54 -5.32 11.07 -11.60
C LEU A 54 -4.45 12.32 -11.51
N ASP A 55 -4.76 13.32 -12.34
CA ASP A 55 -4.23 14.67 -12.17
C ASP A 55 -4.98 15.41 -11.06
N ASP A 56 -4.27 16.28 -10.33
CA ASP A 56 -4.83 17.05 -9.21
C ASP A 56 -6.01 17.93 -9.65
N ASP A 57 -5.97 18.46 -10.88
CA ASP A 57 -7.02 19.29 -11.44
C ASP A 57 -8.28 18.49 -11.79
N ILE A 58 -8.11 17.27 -12.33
CA ILE A 58 -9.22 16.34 -12.56
C ILE A 58 -9.86 16.00 -11.22
N PHE A 59 -9.07 15.59 -10.23
CA PHE A 59 -9.57 15.22 -8.91
C PHE A 59 -10.39 16.34 -8.24
N ARG A 60 -9.88 17.58 -8.27
CA ARG A 60 -10.60 18.75 -7.71
C ARG A 60 -11.86 19.09 -8.50
N SER A 61 -11.80 19.03 -9.82
CA SER A 61 -12.95 19.33 -10.69
C SER A 61 -14.06 18.30 -10.51
N SER A 62 -13.72 17.01 -10.40
CA SER A 62 -14.67 15.93 -10.12
C SER A 62 -15.37 16.11 -8.77
N LEU A 63 -14.62 16.50 -7.73
CA LEU A 63 -15.20 16.79 -6.41
C LEU A 63 -16.12 18.02 -6.44
N SER A 64 -15.73 19.07 -7.16
CA SER A 64 -16.56 20.26 -7.35
C SER A 64 -17.87 19.91 -8.07
N LEU A 65 -17.79 19.15 -9.15
CA LEU A 65 -18.97 18.66 -9.89
C LEU A 65 -19.88 17.81 -8.99
N TYR A 66 -19.30 16.87 -8.25
CA TYR A 66 -20.02 16.02 -7.31
C TYR A 66 -20.80 16.84 -6.27
N LEU A 67 -20.15 17.80 -5.61
CA LEU A 67 -20.78 18.61 -4.58
C LEU A 67 -21.88 19.52 -5.15
N ASN A 68 -21.66 20.10 -6.34
CA ASN A 68 -22.64 20.96 -6.99
C ASN A 68 -23.88 20.20 -7.47
N ASN A 69 -23.70 18.99 -8.00
CA ASN A 69 -24.80 18.16 -8.52
C ASN A 69 -25.66 17.56 -7.39
N ASN A 70 -25.07 17.30 -6.23
CA ASN A 70 -25.72 16.61 -5.11
C ASN A 70 -25.98 17.52 -3.89
N LYS A 71 -25.95 18.84 -4.09
CA LYS A 71 -26.23 19.79 -3.00
C LYS A 71 -27.66 19.59 -2.48
N PHE A 72 -27.79 19.57 -1.15
CA PHE A 72 -29.07 19.43 -0.44
C PHE A 72 -29.80 18.10 -0.69
N THR A 73 -29.12 17.07 -1.19
CA THR A 73 -29.69 15.73 -1.40
C THR A 73 -28.88 14.66 -0.68
N SER A 74 -29.42 13.44 -0.62
CA SER A 74 -28.68 12.25 -0.17
C SER A 74 -28.01 11.57 -1.36
N VAL A 75 -26.91 10.86 -1.09
CA VAL A 75 -26.02 10.30 -2.10
C VAL A 75 -25.63 8.87 -1.77
N GLU A 76 -25.27 8.14 -2.81
CA GLU A 76 -24.66 6.81 -2.76
C GLU A 76 -23.29 6.86 -3.44
N PRO A 77 -22.36 5.92 -3.15
CA PRO A 77 -21.01 5.90 -3.73
C PRO A 77 -20.95 6.10 -5.25
N LYS A 78 -21.89 5.52 -6.00
CA LYS A 78 -21.99 5.69 -7.47
C LYS A 78 -22.07 7.15 -7.93
N HIS A 79 -22.67 8.05 -7.15
CA HIS A 79 -22.80 9.47 -7.51
C HIS A 79 -21.43 10.16 -7.51
N LEU A 80 -20.53 9.74 -6.60
CA LEU A 80 -19.16 10.23 -6.56
C LEU A 80 -18.41 9.73 -7.78
N TRP A 81 -18.42 8.42 -8.05
CA TRP A 81 -17.70 7.82 -9.19
C TRP A 81 -18.18 8.36 -10.53
N ASN A 82 -19.49 8.50 -10.73
CA ASN A 82 -20.06 9.11 -11.94
C ASN A 82 -19.57 10.55 -12.15
N SER A 83 -19.35 11.32 -11.08
CA SER A 83 -18.81 12.68 -11.21
C SER A 83 -17.35 12.68 -11.66
N PHE A 84 -16.57 11.67 -11.24
CA PHE A 84 -15.22 11.45 -11.75
C PHE A 84 -15.24 11.01 -13.21
N ASP A 85 -16.05 10.02 -13.57
CA ASP A 85 -16.17 9.54 -14.94
C ASP A 85 -16.63 10.63 -15.91
N ASN A 86 -17.55 11.51 -15.50
CA ASN A 86 -18.00 12.65 -16.32
C ASN A 86 -16.86 13.65 -16.58
N VAL A 87 -16.15 14.09 -15.54
CA VAL A 87 -15.04 15.05 -15.70
C VAL A 87 -13.90 14.42 -16.48
N ILE A 88 -13.59 13.15 -16.24
CA ILE A 88 -12.60 12.43 -17.03
C ILE A 88 -13.07 12.37 -18.48
N PHE A 89 -14.31 11.98 -18.77
CA PHE A 89 -14.83 11.93 -20.14
C PHE A 89 -14.74 13.29 -20.85
N GLU A 90 -15.10 14.38 -20.16
CA GLU A 90 -14.97 15.75 -20.68
C GLU A 90 -13.51 16.17 -20.88
N ALA A 91 -12.61 15.80 -19.97
CA ALA A 91 -11.17 16.02 -20.09
C ALA A 91 -10.52 15.10 -21.15
N SER A 92 -11.12 13.93 -21.42
CA SER A 92 -10.59 12.83 -22.23
C SER A 92 -11.34 12.66 -23.56
N TYR A 93 -11.18 13.66 -24.42
CA TYR A 93 -10.90 13.39 -25.84
C TYR A 93 -9.45 12.86 -26.04
N LYS A 94 -8.67 12.76 -24.95
CA LYS A 94 -7.31 12.23 -24.90
C LYS A 94 -7.07 11.43 -23.62
N SER A 95 -6.44 10.27 -23.80
CA SER A 95 -5.63 9.49 -22.83
C SER A 95 -6.32 8.38 -22.02
N GLY A 96 -5.78 7.17 -22.18
CA GLY A 96 -6.01 5.99 -21.34
C GLY A 96 -5.40 6.16 -19.95
N LEU A 97 -5.90 7.13 -19.17
CA LEU A 97 -5.59 7.35 -17.75
C LEU A 97 -5.89 6.09 -16.90
N LEU A 98 -6.89 5.32 -17.31
CA LEU A 98 -7.21 3.99 -16.82
C LEU A 98 -7.24 3.08 -18.05
N GLY A 99 -6.34 2.10 -18.15
CA GLY A 99 -6.07 1.36 -19.39
C GLY A 99 -7.30 1.10 -20.27
N ASP A 100 -7.31 1.69 -21.47
CA ASP A 100 -8.27 1.72 -22.61
C ASP A 100 -9.78 1.48 -22.45
N LYS A 101 -10.35 0.99 -21.33
CA LYS A 101 -11.77 0.60 -21.20
C LYS A 101 -12.35 0.59 -19.78
N VAL A 102 -11.65 1.10 -18.76
CA VAL A 102 -12.06 0.93 -17.35
C VAL A 102 -12.50 2.26 -16.76
N THR A 103 -13.69 2.27 -16.15
CA THR A 103 -14.26 3.44 -15.47
C THR A 103 -13.69 3.59 -14.07
N ILE A 104 -13.81 4.79 -13.51
CA ILE A 104 -13.51 5.06 -12.10
C ILE A 104 -14.42 4.24 -11.21
N GLU A 105 -15.68 4.08 -11.60
CA GLU A 105 -16.61 3.22 -10.90
C GLU A 105 -16.08 1.78 -10.79
N ASP A 106 -15.65 1.15 -11.87
CA ASP A 106 -15.11 -0.22 -11.87
C ASP A 106 -13.84 -0.32 -11.01
N TYR A 107 -12.93 0.64 -11.18
CA TYR A 107 -11.71 0.73 -10.39
C TYR A 107 -12.03 0.81 -8.90
N MET A 108 -12.85 1.77 -8.48
CA MET A 108 -13.15 2.04 -7.07
C MET A 108 -14.07 1.01 -6.44
N ASN A 109 -14.97 0.39 -7.21
CA ASN A 109 -15.78 -0.74 -6.74
C ASN A 109 -14.90 -1.93 -6.32
N SER A 110 -13.79 -2.18 -7.03
CA SER A 110 -12.83 -3.22 -6.63
C SER A 110 -12.16 -2.95 -5.27
N TRP A 111 -12.12 -1.71 -4.81
CA TRP A 111 -11.52 -1.33 -3.51
C TRP A 111 -12.54 -1.15 -2.39
N THR A 112 -13.76 -0.76 -2.73
CA THR A 112 -14.78 -0.36 -1.75
C THR A 112 -15.76 -1.47 -1.40
N ASN A 113 -16.05 -2.38 -2.33
CA ASN A 113 -17.08 -3.42 -2.15
C ASN A 113 -16.54 -4.75 -1.59
N GLN A 114 -15.23 -4.83 -1.31
CA GLN A 114 -14.59 -6.01 -0.72
C GLN A 114 -13.72 -5.65 0.50
N ALA A 115 -13.72 -6.53 1.50
CA ALA A 115 -12.91 -6.38 2.71
C ALA A 115 -11.44 -6.71 2.44
N GLY A 116 -10.51 -6.14 3.21
CA GLY A 116 -9.08 -6.38 3.03
C GLY A 116 -8.45 -5.59 1.87
N TYR A 117 -7.21 -5.94 1.57
CA TYR A 117 -6.38 -5.34 0.52
C TYR A 117 -5.35 -6.36 -0.01
N PRO A 118 -4.75 -6.11 -1.19
CA PRO A 118 -3.78 -7.03 -1.75
C PRO A 118 -2.35 -6.79 -1.22
N VAL A 119 -1.57 -7.86 -1.19
CA VAL A 119 -0.11 -7.83 -1.33
C VAL A 119 0.23 -8.15 -2.78
N ILE A 120 1.19 -7.43 -3.34
CA ILE A 120 1.79 -7.77 -4.62
C ILE A 120 3.15 -8.43 -4.40
N TYR A 121 3.43 -9.52 -5.11
CA TYR A 121 4.75 -10.15 -5.14
C TYR A 121 5.44 -9.81 -6.46
N VAL A 122 6.68 -9.36 -6.37
CA VAL A 122 7.50 -8.98 -7.52
C VAL A 122 8.70 -9.91 -7.60
N GLU A 123 8.73 -10.73 -8.65
CA GLU A 123 9.80 -11.69 -8.92
C GLU A 123 10.50 -11.36 -10.24
N THR A 124 11.82 -11.46 -10.27
CA THR A 124 12.60 -11.29 -11.49
C THR A 124 12.84 -12.65 -12.15
N ILE A 125 12.24 -12.87 -13.33
CA ILE A 125 12.36 -14.12 -14.09
C ILE A 125 12.73 -13.78 -15.53
N ASN A 126 13.88 -14.29 -16.01
CA ASN A 126 14.35 -14.09 -17.40
C ASN A 126 14.27 -12.62 -17.86
N ASP A 127 14.86 -11.71 -17.08
CA ASP A 127 14.83 -10.25 -17.34
C ASP A 127 13.43 -9.63 -17.47
N ASN A 128 12.43 -10.25 -16.86
CA ASN A 128 11.10 -9.70 -16.70
C ASN A 128 10.72 -9.61 -15.23
N LEU A 129 9.89 -8.63 -14.89
CA LEU A 129 9.24 -8.54 -13.59
C LEU A 129 7.90 -9.26 -13.71
N VAL A 130 7.80 -10.40 -13.03
CA VAL A 130 6.56 -11.14 -12.84
C VAL A 130 5.90 -10.63 -11.57
N ILE A 131 4.70 -10.07 -11.72
CA ILE A 131 3.96 -9.45 -10.63
C ILE A 131 2.70 -10.26 -10.40
N THR A 132 2.49 -10.72 -9.17
CA THR A 132 1.28 -11.44 -8.76
C THR A 132 0.58 -10.72 -7.62
N GLN A 133 -0.74 -10.83 -7.54
CA GLN A 133 -1.52 -10.26 -6.43
C GLN A 133 -2.22 -11.35 -5.63
N LYS A 134 -2.33 -11.13 -4.33
CA LYS A 134 -3.10 -11.97 -3.40
C LYS A 134 -3.65 -11.09 -2.27
N ARG A 135 -4.79 -11.44 -1.68
CA ARG A 135 -5.24 -10.83 -0.43
C ARG A 135 -4.19 -11.00 0.68
N PHE A 136 -3.82 -9.90 1.34
CA PHE A 136 -2.90 -9.94 2.47
C PHE A 136 -3.63 -10.27 3.77
N GLN A 137 -3.14 -11.26 4.51
CA GLN A 137 -3.69 -11.67 5.80
C GLN A 137 -2.59 -12.14 6.76
N VAL A 138 -2.74 -11.84 8.04
CA VAL A 138 -1.77 -12.23 9.09
C VAL A 138 -2.25 -13.39 9.97
N ASP A 139 -3.56 -13.60 10.10
CA ASP A 139 -4.09 -14.65 10.98
C ASP A 139 -4.20 -16.01 10.27
N PHE A 140 -4.20 -17.08 11.07
CA PHE A 140 -4.43 -18.46 10.61
C PHE A 140 -5.70 -19.03 11.28
N PRO A 141 -6.54 -19.81 10.57
CA PRO A 141 -6.40 -20.15 9.15
C PRO A 141 -6.69 -18.95 8.24
N ARG A 142 -5.92 -18.84 7.16
CA ARG A 142 -6.16 -17.82 6.13
C ARG A 142 -7.40 -18.19 5.35
N VAL A 143 -8.15 -17.17 4.92
CA VAL A 143 -9.24 -17.38 3.97
C VAL A 143 -8.59 -17.43 2.60
N ASP A 144 -8.61 -18.62 1.98
CA ASP A 144 -8.21 -18.74 0.59
C ASP A 144 -9.39 -18.31 -0.27
N ASP A 145 -9.28 -17.14 -0.88
CA ASP A 145 -10.28 -16.63 -1.81
C ASP A 145 -9.62 -16.10 -3.09
N ASN A 146 -10.41 -16.06 -4.17
CA ASN A 146 -9.99 -15.56 -5.47
C ASN A 146 -10.24 -14.05 -5.59
N THR A 147 -10.20 -13.32 -4.47
CA THR A 147 -10.43 -11.87 -4.50
C THR A 147 -9.26 -11.17 -5.16
N LEU A 148 -9.56 -10.40 -6.20
CA LEU A 148 -8.59 -9.62 -6.94
C LEU A 148 -9.02 -8.15 -6.95
N TRP A 149 -8.03 -7.26 -7.00
CA TRP A 149 -8.22 -5.83 -7.08
C TRP A 149 -7.79 -5.33 -8.45
N TYR A 150 -8.39 -4.22 -8.87
CA TYR A 150 -7.88 -3.46 -9.99
C TYR A 150 -6.79 -2.52 -9.46
N ILE A 151 -5.53 -2.78 -9.77
CA ILE A 151 -4.38 -2.12 -9.12
C ILE A 151 -3.61 -1.28 -10.12
N GLY A 152 -3.42 0.00 -9.79
CA GLY A 152 -2.46 0.88 -10.43
C GLY A 152 -1.09 0.73 -9.77
N LEU A 153 -0.09 0.34 -10.56
CA LEU A 153 1.27 0.09 -10.11
C LEU A 153 2.18 1.25 -10.54
N SER A 154 2.73 1.95 -9.55
CA SER A 154 3.85 2.87 -9.73
C SER A 154 5.13 2.18 -9.24
N TYR A 155 6.23 2.35 -9.97
CA TYR A 155 7.50 1.78 -9.57
C TYR A 155 8.68 2.60 -10.08
N THR A 156 9.82 2.43 -9.43
CA THR A 156 11.08 2.98 -9.89
C THR A 156 12.22 2.00 -9.67
N THR A 157 13.36 2.32 -10.26
CA THR A 157 14.56 1.49 -10.23
C THR A 157 15.74 2.29 -9.68
N GLU A 158 16.79 1.60 -9.25
CA GLU A 158 18.05 2.22 -8.82
C GLU A 158 18.63 3.17 -9.88
N LYS A 159 18.44 2.85 -11.15
CA LYS A 159 18.91 3.71 -12.25
C LYS A 159 18.12 5.03 -12.36
N ASN A 160 16.80 4.97 -12.23
CA ASN A 160 15.92 6.10 -12.59
C ASN A 160 15.51 6.96 -11.38
N LYS A 161 15.32 6.36 -10.20
CA LYS A 161 15.01 7.02 -8.91
C LYS A 161 13.86 8.06 -8.97
N GLN A 162 12.85 7.82 -9.81
CA GLN A 162 11.70 8.70 -10.06
C GLN A 162 10.64 8.62 -8.96
N PHE A 163 11.02 8.77 -7.70
CA PHE A 163 10.10 8.61 -6.54
C PHE A 163 8.96 9.64 -6.47
N HIS A 164 8.98 10.69 -7.29
CA HIS A 164 7.94 11.72 -7.33
C HIS A 164 6.92 11.50 -8.46
N PHE A 165 7.17 10.54 -9.36
CA PHE A 165 6.23 10.19 -10.43
C PHE A 165 5.22 9.15 -9.91
N LEU A 166 4.19 9.63 -9.23
CA LEU A 166 3.27 8.78 -8.46
C LEU A 166 2.18 8.11 -9.30
N GLN A 167 1.97 8.58 -10.53
CA GLN A 167 0.96 8.05 -11.43
C GLN A 167 1.28 6.59 -11.80
N PRO A 168 0.29 5.68 -11.75
CA PRO A 168 0.46 4.31 -12.22
C PRO A 168 0.94 4.24 -13.67
N THR A 169 1.99 3.48 -13.92
CA THR A 169 2.50 3.22 -15.27
C THR A 169 2.05 1.87 -15.81
N VAL A 170 1.64 0.97 -14.91
CA VAL A 170 1.18 -0.38 -15.21
C VAL A 170 -0.13 -0.61 -14.46
N TRP A 171 -1.09 -1.23 -15.14
CA TRP A 171 -2.39 -1.57 -14.56
C TRP A 171 -2.57 -3.08 -14.52
N MET A 172 -3.04 -3.59 -13.39
CA MET A 172 -3.37 -4.99 -13.17
C MET A 172 -4.88 -5.10 -12.95
N LYS A 173 -5.58 -5.87 -13.78
CA LYS A 173 -7.05 -5.97 -13.69
C LYS A 173 -7.47 -6.86 -12.53
N ASN A 174 -8.69 -6.65 -12.03
CA ASN A 174 -9.34 -7.54 -11.05
C ASN A 174 -9.76 -8.91 -11.63
N THR A 175 -9.39 -9.22 -12.87
CA THR A 175 -9.54 -10.55 -13.49
C THR A 175 -8.20 -11.26 -13.67
N GLU A 176 -7.09 -10.59 -13.35
CA GLU A 176 -5.73 -11.05 -13.58
C GLU A 176 -5.02 -11.19 -12.23
N ASN A 177 -4.63 -12.41 -11.87
CA ASN A 177 -3.82 -12.66 -10.67
C ASN A 177 -2.31 -12.47 -10.93
N LYS A 178 -1.90 -12.36 -12.19
CA LYS A 178 -0.51 -12.26 -12.63
C LYS A 178 -0.38 -11.40 -13.88
N ILE A 179 0.63 -10.54 -13.90
CA ILE A 179 1.09 -9.81 -15.09
C ILE A 179 2.61 -9.92 -15.21
N THR A 180 3.13 -9.64 -16.40
CA THR A 180 4.57 -9.61 -16.67
C THR A 180 4.91 -8.30 -17.36
N ILE A 181 5.93 -7.59 -16.87
CA ILE A 181 6.44 -6.37 -17.49
C ILE A 181 7.94 -6.51 -17.79
N PRO A 182 8.43 -5.91 -18.88
CA PRO A 182 9.85 -5.95 -19.22
C PRO A 182 10.66 -5.24 -18.14
N ARG A 183 11.77 -5.87 -17.72
CA ARG A 183 12.72 -5.25 -16.79
C ARG A 183 13.82 -4.58 -17.61
N SER A 184 14.08 -3.30 -17.34
CA SER A 184 15.23 -2.64 -17.97
C SER A 184 16.54 -3.30 -17.50
N GLU A 185 17.47 -3.54 -18.42
CA GLU A 185 18.80 -4.07 -18.11
C GLU A 185 19.53 -3.18 -17.08
N ASN A 186 20.27 -3.83 -16.17
CA ASN A 186 21.07 -3.16 -15.13
C ASN A 186 20.28 -2.13 -14.30
N SER A 187 19.01 -2.44 -14.02
CA SER A 187 18.10 -1.58 -13.26
C SER A 187 18.40 -1.52 -11.76
N GLY A 188 19.26 -2.40 -11.23
CA GLY A 188 19.55 -2.46 -9.80
C GLY A 188 18.35 -2.93 -8.97
N TRP A 189 18.09 -2.37 -7.79
CA TRP A 189 16.83 -2.64 -7.09
C TRP A 189 15.62 -2.08 -7.84
N VAL A 190 14.45 -2.68 -7.65
CA VAL A 190 13.14 -2.12 -8.04
C VAL A 190 12.29 -1.90 -6.79
N ILE A 191 11.62 -0.76 -6.72
CA ILE A 191 10.69 -0.42 -5.63
C ILE A 191 9.35 -0.02 -6.24
N PHE A 192 8.29 -0.71 -5.81
CA PHE A 192 6.90 -0.43 -6.18
C PHE A 192 6.19 0.39 -5.10
N ASN A 193 5.03 0.92 -5.47
CA ASN A 193 4.16 1.74 -4.63
C ASN A 193 4.87 3.03 -4.17
N LEU A 194 5.24 3.88 -5.12
CA LEU A 194 5.99 5.10 -4.83
C LEU A 194 5.26 5.96 -3.81
N GLN A 195 5.96 6.33 -2.74
CA GLN A 195 5.43 7.08 -1.59
C GLN A 195 4.21 6.46 -0.91
N SER A 196 4.05 5.13 -1.00
CA SER A 196 2.87 4.40 -0.53
C SER A 196 1.57 5.05 -1.02
N SER A 197 1.54 5.45 -2.30
CA SER A 197 0.38 6.10 -2.91
C SER A 197 -0.80 5.14 -3.06
N GLY A 198 -0.54 3.87 -3.36
CA GLY A 198 -1.52 2.79 -3.47
C GLY A 198 -1.77 2.04 -2.17
N PHE A 199 -3.01 1.59 -1.97
CA PHE A 199 -3.46 0.88 -0.75
C PHE A 199 -3.14 -0.63 -0.80
N TYR A 200 -1.87 -0.97 -0.91
CA TYR A 200 -1.40 -2.35 -0.99
C TYR A 200 0.03 -2.49 -0.45
N ARG A 201 0.39 -3.71 -0.06
CA ARG A 201 1.75 -4.05 0.38
C ARG A 201 2.56 -4.64 -0.77
N VAL A 202 3.88 -4.53 -0.68
CA VAL A 202 4.78 -5.09 -1.69
C VAL A 202 5.75 -6.08 -1.06
N ASN A 203 5.84 -7.27 -1.62
CA ASN A 203 6.91 -8.21 -1.35
C ASN A 203 7.76 -8.42 -2.61
N TYR A 204 9.03 -8.71 -2.41
CA TYR A 204 10.00 -8.92 -3.47
C TYR A 204 10.68 -10.28 -3.32
N ASP A 205 11.26 -10.77 -4.40
CA ASP A 205 12.22 -11.88 -4.33
C ASP A 205 13.42 -11.54 -3.43
N THR A 206 14.12 -12.58 -2.96
CA THR A 206 15.28 -12.42 -2.04
C THR A 206 16.36 -11.52 -2.64
N LYS A 207 16.62 -11.65 -3.95
CA LYS A 207 17.66 -10.88 -4.65
C LYS A 207 17.37 -9.39 -4.57
N ASN A 208 16.12 -8.97 -4.81
CA ASN A 208 15.75 -7.57 -4.76
C ASN A 208 15.71 -7.04 -3.33
N TRP A 209 15.28 -7.85 -2.35
CA TRP A 209 15.41 -7.50 -0.94
C TRP A 209 16.87 -7.25 -0.53
N ASP A 210 17.80 -8.08 -0.97
CA ASP A 210 19.23 -7.91 -0.71
C ASP A 210 19.78 -6.62 -1.32
N LEU A 211 19.38 -6.30 -2.56
CA LEU A 211 19.75 -5.04 -3.23
C LEU A 211 19.20 -3.81 -2.48
N ILE A 212 17.93 -3.86 -2.04
CA ILE A 212 17.33 -2.80 -1.23
C ILE A 212 18.08 -2.64 0.10
N ILE A 213 18.37 -3.74 0.80
CA ILE A 213 19.11 -3.70 2.07
C ILE A 213 20.52 -3.12 1.87
N ALA A 214 21.20 -3.48 0.79
CA ALA A 214 22.50 -2.92 0.44
C ALA A 214 22.42 -1.41 0.20
N GLN A 215 21.44 -0.94 -0.59
CA GLN A 215 21.19 0.48 -0.81
C GLN A 215 20.95 1.22 0.50
N MET A 216 20.02 0.72 1.33
CA MET A 216 19.64 1.36 2.59
C MET A 216 20.83 1.47 3.55
N LYS A 217 21.70 0.46 3.62
CA LYS A 217 22.94 0.49 4.43
C LYS A 217 24.00 1.42 3.86
N ASN A 218 24.10 1.53 2.54
CA ASN A 218 25.10 2.37 1.89
C ASN A 218 24.71 3.85 1.96
N ASP A 219 23.57 4.19 1.36
CA ASP A 219 22.98 5.52 1.36
C ASP A 219 21.44 5.41 1.35
N PRO A 220 20.78 5.53 2.52
CA PRO A 220 19.33 5.44 2.58
C PRO A 220 18.64 6.61 1.87
N LYS A 221 19.27 7.78 1.74
CA LYS A 221 18.61 8.99 1.20
C LYS A 221 18.32 8.90 -0.31
N GLU A 222 18.95 7.96 -0.99
CA GLU A 222 18.63 7.59 -2.39
C GLU A 222 17.22 6.99 -2.56
N ILE A 223 16.63 6.46 -1.48
CA ILE A 223 15.24 5.99 -1.46
C ILE A 223 14.40 7.03 -0.73
N HIS A 224 13.30 7.46 -1.35
CA HIS A 224 12.42 8.45 -0.76
C HIS A 224 11.92 8.05 0.63
N VAL A 225 11.87 9.02 1.56
CA VAL A 225 11.54 8.80 2.98
C VAL A 225 10.28 7.95 3.20
N LEU A 226 9.21 8.22 2.46
CA LEU A 226 7.96 7.45 2.55
C LEU A 226 8.12 5.99 2.09
N ASN A 227 8.97 5.73 1.09
CA ASN A 227 9.28 4.36 0.67
C ASN A 227 10.19 3.65 1.66
N ARG A 228 11.11 4.35 2.35
CA ARG A 228 11.87 3.75 3.46
C ARG A 228 10.95 3.28 4.58
N ALA A 229 9.99 4.12 4.97
CA ALA A 229 8.96 3.79 5.94
C ALA A 229 8.08 2.61 5.49
N GLN A 230 7.69 2.59 4.21
CA GLN A 230 6.95 1.49 3.60
C GLN A 230 7.74 0.17 3.63
N LEU A 231 9.00 0.16 3.20
CA LEU A 231 9.82 -1.05 3.14
C LEU A 231 9.96 -1.70 4.51
N VAL A 232 10.12 -0.87 5.56
CA VAL A 232 10.11 -1.35 6.95
C VAL A 232 8.75 -1.95 7.30
N ASP A 233 7.66 -1.19 7.14
CA ASP A 233 6.33 -1.65 7.54
C ASP A 233 5.90 -2.92 6.78
N ASP A 234 6.13 -2.97 5.47
CA ASP A 234 5.88 -4.15 4.62
C ASP A 234 6.72 -5.34 5.09
N ALA A 235 8.04 -5.20 5.24
CA ALA A 235 8.91 -6.32 5.61
C ALA A 235 8.51 -6.95 6.97
N PHE A 236 8.15 -6.13 7.97
CA PHE A 236 7.72 -6.66 9.27
C PHE A 236 6.33 -7.31 9.21
N ASN A 237 5.38 -6.75 8.47
CA ASN A 237 4.05 -7.33 8.34
C ASN A 237 4.06 -8.60 7.48
N LEU A 238 4.86 -8.65 6.41
CA LEU A 238 5.11 -9.86 5.61
C LEU A 238 5.74 -10.96 6.47
N ALA A 239 6.73 -10.61 7.30
CA ALA A 239 7.32 -11.58 8.22
C ALA A 239 6.34 -12.07 9.29
N ARG A 240 5.48 -11.16 9.76
CA ARG A 240 4.38 -11.51 10.68
C ARG A 240 3.35 -12.45 10.05
N ALA A 241 3.06 -12.29 8.77
CA ALA A 241 2.21 -13.21 8.02
C ALA A 241 2.91 -14.56 7.77
N GLY A 242 4.25 -14.61 7.78
CA GLY A 242 5.03 -15.80 7.40
C GLY A 242 5.33 -15.86 5.90
N GLU A 243 5.26 -14.72 5.21
CA GLU A 243 5.55 -14.58 3.78
C GLU A 243 6.96 -14.04 3.50
N LEU A 244 7.68 -13.70 4.57
CA LEU A 244 9.06 -13.25 4.54
C LEU A 244 9.79 -13.77 5.80
N SER A 245 11.05 -14.16 5.68
CA SER A 245 11.84 -14.53 6.87
C SER A 245 12.08 -13.29 7.73
N TYR A 246 11.94 -13.40 9.06
CA TYR A 246 12.28 -12.32 10.00
C TYR A 246 13.74 -11.85 9.90
N SER A 247 14.65 -12.66 9.32
CA SER A 247 16.02 -12.23 9.05
C SER A 247 16.08 -11.00 8.14
N VAL A 248 15.15 -10.85 7.20
CA VAL A 248 15.10 -9.72 6.25
C VAL A 248 14.76 -8.40 6.95
N PRO A 249 13.61 -8.21 7.62
CA PRO A 249 13.31 -6.96 8.32
C PRO A 249 14.30 -6.66 9.44
N LEU A 250 14.81 -7.68 10.16
CA LEU A 250 15.82 -7.47 11.21
C LEU A 250 17.18 -7.02 10.64
N THR A 251 17.53 -7.46 9.44
CA THR A 251 18.72 -6.97 8.73
C THR A 251 18.47 -5.59 8.15
N LEU A 252 17.27 -5.34 7.61
CA LEU A 252 16.88 -4.05 7.04
C LEU A 252 17.06 -2.93 8.07
N VAL A 253 16.49 -3.05 9.28
CA VAL A 253 16.59 -2.01 10.32
C VAL A 253 18.01 -1.64 10.75
N SER A 254 19.03 -2.40 10.37
CA SER A 254 20.41 -2.01 10.65
C SER A 254 20.85 -0.72 9.96
N TYR A 255 20.14 -0.27 8.89
CA TYR A 255 20.42 1.02 8.25
C TYR A 255 20.12 2.23 9.15
N LEU A 256 19.33 2.06 10.22
CA LEU A 256 18.90 3.17 11.08
C LEU A 256 20.04 3.97 11.69
N VAL A 257 21.26 3.42 11.76
CA VAL A 257 22.45 4.20 12.17
C VAL A 257 22.75 5.39 11.24
N LYS A 258 22.16 5.41 10.04
CA LYS A 258 22.25 6.49 9.05
C LYS A 258 20.92 7.19 8.79
N GLU A 259 19.85 6.83 9.52
CA GLU A 259 18.54 7.46 9.38
C GLU A 259 18.44 8.67 10.31
N ASP A 260 18.04 9.80 9.75
CA ASP A 260 17.82 11.05 10.47
C ASP A 260 16.37 11.58 10.33
N ASP A 261 15.52 10.90 9.55
CA ASP A 261 14.12 11.25 9.41
C ASP A 261 13.24 10.47 10.40
N PHE A 262 12.29 11.17 11.02
CA PHE A 262 11.36 10.59 11.98
C PHE A 262 10.40 9.57 11.36
N ILE A 263 10.02 9.73 10.08
CA ILE A 263 8.97 8.91 9.47
C ILE A 263 9.37 7.42 9.41
N PRO A 264 10.54 7.02 8.88
CA PRO A 264 10.92 5.61 8.85
C PRO A 264 11.21 5.06 10.25
N MET A 265 11.77 5.89 11.14
CA MET A 265 11.96 5.54 12.55
C MET A 265 10.64 5.18 13.23
N TYR A 266 9.57 5.94 12.96
CA TYR A 266 8.24 5.68 13.50
C TYR A 266 7.69 4.32 13.03
N SER A 267 7.85 3.97 11.75
CA SER A 267 7.47 2.64 11.22
C SER A 267 8.26 1.51 11.89
N VAL A 268 9.55 1.72 12.18
CA VAL A 268 10.36 0.76 12.95
C VAL A 268 9.83 0.62 14.37
N MET A 269 9.56 1.73 15.06
CA MET A 269 9.07 1.71 16.45
C MET A 269 7.76 0.93 16.57
N ASN A 270 6.82 1.15 15.65
CA ASN A 270 5.55 0.42 15.60
C ASN A 270 5.78 -1.09 15.39
N SER A 271 6.63 -1.43 14.43
CA SER A 271 6.96 -2.82 14.11
C SER A 271 7.65 -3.56 15.26
N MET A 272 8.63 -2.91 15.91
CA MET A 272 9.36 -3.46 17.04
C MET A 272 8.50 -3.57 18.30
N SER A 273 7.57 -2.64 18.52
CA SER A 273 6.62 -2.68 19.64
C SER A 273 5.79 -3.97 19.62
N TYR A 274 5.37 -4.43 18.43
CA TYR A 274 4.70 -5.72 18.28
C TYR A 274 5.60 -6.90 18.73
N LEU A 275 6.85 -6.95 18.25
CA LEU A 275 7.78 -8.02 18.61
C LEU A 275 8.09 -8.04 20.11
N VAL A 276 8.35 -6.88 20.71
CA VAL A 276 8.58 -6.77 22.16
C VAL A 276 7.37 -7.28 22.95
N LYS A 277 6.15 -6.94 22.53
CA LYS A 277 4.92 -7.45 23.16
C LYS A 277 4.80 -8.97 23.04
N ARG A 278 5.10 -9.54 21.87
CA ARG A 278 5.00 -10.98 21.60
C ARG A 278 6.04 -11.80 22.36
N PHE A 279 7.29 -11.33 22.42
CA PHE A 279 8.40 -12.02 23.08
C PHE A 279 8.57 -11.63 24.56
N ARG A 280 7.65 -10.85 25.15
CA ARG A 280 7.73 -10.42 26.55
C ARG A 280 7.90 -11.58 27.53
N ARG A 281 7.33 -12.76 27.22
CA ARG A 281 7.39 -13.97 28.04
C ARG A 281 8.52 -14.94 27.64
N CYS A 282 9.36 -14.58 26.66
CA CYS A 282 10.54 -15.36 26.26
C CYS A 282 11.81 -14.66 26.79
N PRO A 283 12.45 -15.14 27.86
CA PRO A 283 13.51 -14.39 28.55
C PRO A 283 14.74 -14.09 27.68
N THR A 284 15.17 -15.03 26.86
CA THR A 284 16.37 -14.92 26.01
C THR A 284 16.09 -14.05 24.78
N THR A 285 15.12 -14.44 23.94
CA THR A 285 14.75 -13.69 22.73
C THR A 285 14.21 -12.30 23.06
N GLY A 286 13.42 -12.18 24.13
CA GLY A 286 12.90 -10.90 24.58
C GLY A 286 14.00 -9.94 25.05
N ARG A 287 15.12 -10.44 25.60
CA ARG A 287 16.29 -9.62 25.95
C ARG A 287 17.01 -9.13 24.69
N GLN A 288 17.26 -10.03 23.74
CA GLN A 288 17.93 -9.70 22.47
C GLN A 288 17.18 -8.62 21.68
N ILE A 289 15.84 -8.73 21.58
CA ILE A 289 15.02 -7.72 20.89
C ILE A 289 15.08 -6.37 21.63
N LYS A 290 15.02 -6.37 22.96
CA LYS A 290 15.15 -5.13 23.75
C LYS A 290 16.52 -4.48 23.56
N GLU A 291 17.59 -5.26 23.52
CA GLU A 291 18.95 -4.77 23.26
C GLU A 291 19.08 -4.18 21.85
N LEU A 292 18.48 -4.84 20.85
CA LEU A 292 18.41 -4.32 19.48
C LEU A 292 17.69 -2.97 19.44
N VAL A 293 16.53 -2.84 20.09
CA VAL A 293 15.78 -1.58 20.16
C VAL A 293 16.61 -0.50 20.86
N LYS A 294 17.27 -0.82 21.98
CA LYS A 294 18.13 0.12 22.71
C LYS A 294 19.30 0.63 21.85
N LYS A 295 19.91 -0.24 21.03
CA LYS A 295 21.02 0.12 20.15
C LYS A 295 20.68 1.25 19.18
N TYR A 296 19.42 1.33 18.73
CA TYR A 296 18.96 2.29 17.73
C TYR A 296 18.11 3.43 18.30
N ALA A 297 17.86 3.43 19.61
CA ALA A 297 17.05 4.44 20.30
C ALA A 297 17.91 5.47 21.08
N GLY A 298 19.24 5.43 20.91
CA GLY A 298 20.22 6.26 21.61
C GLY A 298 20.78 7.35 20.72
#